data_AF-A0A3D0N8J0-F1
#
_entry.id   AF-A0A3D0N8J0-F1
#
_cell.length_a   1.000
_cell.length_b   1.000
_cell.length_c   1.000
_cell.angle_alpha   90.00
_cell.angle_beta   90.00
_cell.angle_gamma   90.00
#
_symmetry.space_group_name_H-M   'P 1'
#
loop_
_entity.id
_entity.type
_entity.pdbx_description
1 polymer ?
#
loop_
_entity_poly.entity_id
_entity_poly.type
_entity_poly.pdbx_seq_one_letter_code
_entity_poly.pdbx_strand_id
1 'polypeptide(L)'
;MQPSLPMTGPPRISGSAMPGGVFMSTGNARAPEGLVGELWLVGTGTSIALLGSLGMVLAFAISWLLEQVYGIPFAQVLLMFRTTVDPVAAPWVDVALNLLILLSFLILMRITPLSGYHAAEHKVIGAVEHFGEPTAEYARMMPRAHRRCGTNLLAGLLPLLVLSEPLYRINPILALVVVVLGWQFRFIVGYFIQTIFATKEPSDRQLQAALRSARLVLQRWQESGGKRVPPLVAFWRRGMLQMFGGMLIGLWFVHQIYAQLHVWLDF
;
A
#
# COMPACT_ATOMS: atom_id res chain seq x y z
N MET A 1 -7.80 -37.07 -17.57
CA MET A 1 -7.21 -35.98 -16.77
C MET A 1 -5.77 -36.36 -16.50
N GLN A 2 -4.79 -35.66 -17.07
CA GLN A 2 -3.38 -35.93 -16.77
C GLN A 2 -3.11 -35.56 -15.30
N PRO A 3 -2.42 -36.43 -14.52
CA PRO A 3 -1.94 -36.05 -13.20
C PRO A 3 -0.99 -34.87 -13.37
N SER A 4 -1.27 -33.75 -12.71
CA SER A 4 -0.36 -32.61 -12.71
C SER A 4 0.97 -33.03 -12.09
N LEU A 5 2.05 -32.97 -12.87
CA LEU A 5 3.41 -33.19 -12.37
C LEU A 5 3.66 -32.34 -11.10
N PRO A 6 4.31 -32.89 -10.07
CA PRO A 6 4.67 -32.12 -8.89
C PRO A 6 5.52 -30.93 -9.30
N MET A 7 5.17 -29.74 -8.81
CA MET A 7 5.90 -28.51 -9.12
C MET A 7 7.34 -28.64 -8.58
N THR A 8 8.33 -28.62 -9.48
CA THR A 8 9.74 -28.59 -9.11
C THR A 8 10.12 -27.17 -8.71
N GLY A 9 10.30 -26.93 -7.40
CA GLY A 9 10.75 -25.65 -6.83
C GLY A 9 9.84 -25.08 -5.73
N PRO A 10 10.34 -24.13 -4.91
CA PRO A 10 9.54 -23.51 -3.86
C PRO A 10 8.33 -22.76 -4.44
N PRO A 11 7.20 -22.72 -3.74
CA PRO A 11 5.99 -22.10 -4.27
C PRO A 11 6.12 -20.59 -4.37
N ARG A 12 5.37 -19.99 -5.29
CA ARG A 12 5.26 -18.54 -5.39
C ARG A 12 4.40 -17.99 -4.26
N ILE A 13 5.04 -17.34 -3.29
CA ILE A 13 4.39 -16.70 -2.13
C ILE A 13 4.06 -15.23 -2.44
N SER A 14 2.84 -14.81 -2.13
CA SER A 14 2.47 -13.39 -1.96
C SER A 14 2.28 -13.10 -0.48
N GLY A 15 2.62 -11.89 -0.05
CA GLY A 15 2.40 -11.45 1.33
C GLY A 15 1.70 -10.10 1.41
N SER A 16 1.19 -9.82 2.61
CA SER A 16 0.66 -8.53 3.01
C SER A 16 1.04 -8.27 4.47
N ALA A 17 1.62 -7.11 4.75
CA ALA A 17 1.77 -6.63 6.11
C ALA A 17 0.40 -6.32 6.73
N MET A 18 0.22 -6.69 8.00
CA MET A 18 -1.01 -6.42 8.76
C MET A 18 -0.64 -5.69 10.06
N PRO A 19 -1.55 -4.92 10.68
CA PRO A 19 -1.25 -4.18 11.91
C PRO A 19 -0.71 -5.07 13.05
N GLY A 20 -1.12 -6.35 13.08
CA GLY A 20 -0.70 -7.33 14.08
C GLY A 20 0.27 -8.42 13.59
N GLY A 21 0.76 -8.39 12.34
CA GLY A 21 1.58 -9.49 11.81
C GLY A 21 1.77 -9.46 10.30
N VAL A 22 1.94 -10.65 9.70
CA VAL A 22 2.13 -10.81 8.26
C VAL A 22 1.25 -11.93 7.74
N PHE A 23 0.46 -11.63 6.70
CA PHE A 23 -0.28 -12.61 5.93
C PHE A 23 0.58 -13.09 4.77
N MET A 24 0.57 -14.39 4.51
CA MET A 24 1.23 -14.98 3.35
C MET A 24 0.30 -15.99 2.68
N SER A 25 0.44 -16.14 1.37
CA SER A 25 -0.39 -17.04 0.56
C SER A 25 0.31 -17.50 -0.70
N THR A 26 0.22 -18.78 -1.02
CA THR A 26 0.57 -19.36 -2.33
C THR A 26 -0.63 -19.42 -3.27
N GLY A 27 -1.82 -19.04 -2.80
CA GLY A 27 -3.11 -19.22 -3.47
C GLY A 27 -3.82 -20.52 -3.09
N ASN A 28 -3.08 -21.61 -2.90
CA ASN A 28 -3.60 -22.91 -2.44
C ASN A 28 -3.23 -23.24 -0.97
N ALA A 29 -2.37 -22.44 -0.34
CA ALA A 29 -2.10 -22.42 1.09
C ALA A 29 -1.98 -20.96 1.55
N ARG A 30 -2.40 -20.63 2.76
CA ARG A 30 -2.24 -19.29 3.32
C ARG A 30 -2.07 -19.34 4.84
N ALA A 31 -1.56 -18.28 5.45
CA ALA A 31 -1.50 -18.11 6.90
C ALA A 31 -1.49 -16.61 7.26
N PRO A 32 -2.18 -16.19 8.34
CA PRO A 32 -3.17 -16.95 9.10
C PRO A 32 -4.41 -17.35 8.27
N GLU A 33 -5.15 -18.37 8.73
CA GLU A 33 -6.40 -18.85 8.10
C GLU A 33 -7.60 -18.68 9.03
N GLY A 34 -8.81 -18.93 8.49
CA GLY A 34 -10.07 -18.80 9.22
C GLY A 34 -10.50 -17.36 9.44
N LEU A 35 -11.53 -17.17 10.27
CA LEU A 35 -12.15 -15.86 10.55
C LEU A 35 -11.13 -14.82 11.01
N VAL A 36 -10.19 -15.21 11.87
CA VAL A 36 -9.14 -14.31 12.38
C VAL A 36 -8.28 -13.77 11.25
N GLY A 37 -7.88 -14.60 10.28
CA GLY A 37 -7.10 -14.16 9.12
C GLY A 37 -7.87 -13.18 8.24
N GLU A 38 -9.16 -13.43 8.00
CA GLU A 38 -10.02 -12.52 7.23
C GLU A 38 -10.18 -11.17 7.95
N LEU A 39 -10.42 -11.18 9.26
CA LEU A 39 -10.55 -9.95 10.07
C LEU A 39 -9.26 -9.12 10.04
N TRP A 40 -8.08 -9.74 10.09
CA TRP A 40 -6.82 -9.01 9.98
C TRP A 40 -6.59 -8.41 8.59
N LEU A 41 -7.00 -9.09 7.52
CA LEU A 41 -6.93 -8.56 6.15
C LEU A 41 -7.87 -7.36 5.97
N VAL A 42 -9.11 -7.48 6.44
CA VAL A 42 -10.08 -6.37 6.47
C VAL A 42 -9.52 -5.22 7.30
N GLY A 43 -9.04 -5.49 8.52
CA GLY A 43 -8.44 -4.49 9.40
C GLY A 43 -7.22 -3.80 8.80
N THR A 44 -6.46 -4.49 7.94
CA THR A 44 -5.35 -3.89 7.18
C THR A 44 -5.86 -2.85 6.18
N GLY A 45 -6.89 -3.20 5.41
CA GLY A 45 -7.56 -2.25 4.51
C GLY A 45 -8.10 -1.03 5.24
N THR A 46 -8.80 -1.26 6.35
CA THR A 46 -9.34 -0.20 7.20
C THR A 46 -8.23 0.69 7.76
N SER A 47 -7.12 0.11 8.21
CA SER A 47 -5.97 0.87 8.70
C SER A 47 -5.35 1.76 7.62
N ILE A 48 -5.27 1.27 6.37
CA ILE A 48 -4.79 2.07 5.23
C ILE A 48 -5.73 3.26 4.98
N ALA A 49 -7.05 3.04 4.98
CA ALA A 49 -8.03 4.12 4.82
C ALA A 49 -7.91 5.18 5.92
N LEU A 50 -7.83 4.75 7.19
CA LEU A 50 -7.67 5.65 8.34
C LEU A 50 -6.36 6.45 8.28
N LEU A 51 -5.25 5.82 7.90
CA LEU A 51 -3.97 6.51 7.68
C LEU A 51 -4.06 7.52 6.54
N GLY A 52 -4.80 7.19 5.46
CA GLY A 52 -5.09 8.12 4.37
C GLY A 52 -5.86 9.35 4.86
N SER A 53 -6.91 9.14 5.65
CA SER A 53 -7.71 10.23 6.24
C SER A 53 -6.90 11.09 7.22
N LEU A 54 -6.08 10.48 8.07
CA LEU A 54 -5.14 11.23 8.93
C LEU A 54 -4.12 12.01 8.10
N GLY A 55 -3.65 11.45 6.99
CA GLY A 55 -2.77 12.13 6.04
C GLY A 55 -3.42 13.35 5.41
N MET A 56 -4.71 13.26 5.09
CA MET A 56 -5.50 14.38 4.59
C MET A 56 -5.65 15.49 5.65
N VAL A 57 -5.95 15.13 6.91
CA VAL A 57 -6.03 16.10 8.02
C VAL A 57 -4.68 16.81 8.22
N LEU A 58 -3.57 16.07 8.18
CA LEU A 58 -2.23 16.65 8.27
C LEU A 58 -1.93 17.58 7.08
N ALA A 59 -2.27 17.18 5.86
CA ALA A 59 -2.09 18.00 4.67
C ALA A 59 -2.93 19.29 4.75
N PHE A 60 -4.16 19.21 5.26
CA PHE A 60 -5.02 20.37 5.51
C PHE A 60 -4.38 21.32 6.53
N ALA A 61 -3.94 20.82 7.68
CA ALA A 61 -3.33 21.65 8.72
C ALA A 61 -2.07 22.38 8.21
N ILE A 62 -1.23 21.69 7.42
CA ILE A 62 -0.05 22.29 6.78
C ILE A 62 -0.49 23.36 5.75
N SER A 63 -1.46 23.04 4.90
CA SER A 63 -1.96 23.97 3.87
C SER A 63 -2.56 25.24 4.51
N TRP A 64 -3.32 25.08 5.59
CA TRP A 64 -3.89 26.19 6.34
C TRP A 64 -2.79 27.07 6.96
N LEU A 65 -1.75 26.48 7.55
CA LEU A 65 -0.61 27.23 8.08
C LEU A 65 0.13 28.01 6.98
N LEU A 66 0.36 27.38 5.83
CA LEU A 66 0.98 28.03 4.67
C LEU A 66 0.13 29.19 4.15
N GLU A 67 -1.19 29.04 4.13
CA GLU A 67 -2.13 30.09 3.77
C GLU A 67 -2.01 31.32 4.69
N GLN A 68 -1.88 31.11 6.01
CA GLN A 68 -1.66 32.22 6.96
C GLN A 68 -0.35 32.98 6.72
N VAL A 69 0.69 32.30 6.20
CA VAL A 69 2.02 32.89 6.00
C VAL A 69 2.16 33.56 4.64
N TYR A 70 1.65 32.93 3.57
CA TYR A 70 1.87 33.37 2.19
C TYR A 70 0.65 34.05 1.56
N GLY A 71 -0.53 34.00 2.19
CA GLY A 71 -1.77 34.59 1.66
C GLY A 71 -2.33 33.86 0.44
N ILE A 72 -1.78 32.71 0.06
CA ILE A 72 -2.28 31.85 -1.03
C ILE A 72 -3.32 30.89 -0.44
N PRO A 73 -4.50 30.71 -1.05
CA PRO A 73 -5.63 29.98 -0.47
C PRO A 73 -5.46 28.44 -0.55
N PHE A 74 -4.33 27.90 -0.09
CA PHE A 74 -3.99 26.47 -0.21
C PHE A 74 -5.03 25.55 0.44
N ALA A 75 -5.54 25.90 1.63
CA ALA A 75 -6.53 25.07 2.31
C ALA A 75 -7.89 25.11 1.59
N GLN A 76 -8.24 26.25 1.00
CA GLN A 76 -9.46 26.40 0.23
C GLN A 76 -9.40 25.61 -1.08
N VAL A 77 -8.25 25.60 -1.77
CA VAL A 77 -8.02 24.76 -2.96
C VAL A 77 -8.17 23.27 -2.59
N LEU A 78 -7.57 22.85 -1.48
CA LEU A 78 -7.67 21.47 -0.99
C LEU A 78 -9.12 21.04 -0.70
N LEU A 79 -9.91 21.94 -0.13
CA LEU A 79 -11.34 21.72 0.16
C LEU A 79 -12.25 21.91 -1.07
N MET A 80 -11.68 22.21 -2.24
CA MET A 80 -12.41 22.50 -3.48
C MET A 80 -13.40 23.67 -3.35
N PHE A 81 -13.14 24.60 -2.42
CA PHE A 81 -13.89 25.85 -2.35
C PHE A 81 -13.53 26.77 -3.54
N ARG A 82 -14.42 27.69 -3.90
CA ARG A 82 -14.12 28.69 -4.94
C ARG A 82 -12.90 29.49 -4.53
N THR A 83 -11.85 29.45 -5.35
CA THR A 83 -10.61 30.18 -5.08
C THR A 83 -10.38 31.26 -6.14
N THR A 84 -9.51 32.21 -5.81
CA THR A 84 -9.05 33.28 -6.70
C THR A 84 -7.71 32.96 -7.36
N VAL A 85 -7.26 31.70 -7.27
CA VAL A 85 -5.98 31.29 -7.86
C VAL A 85 -6.06 31.41 -9.38
N ASP A 86 -5.07 32.06 -9.96
CA ASP A 86 -4.96 32.23 -11.41
C ASP A 86 -5.00 30.86 -12.14
N PRO A 87 -5.71 30.73 -13.28
CA PRO A 87 -5.85 29.47 -14.01
C PRO A 87 -4.53 28.83 -14.45
N VAL A 88 -3.46 29.60 -14.64
CA VAL A 88 -2.13 29.09 -14.99
C VAL A 88 -1.42 28.55 -13.75
N ALA A 89 -1.61 29.18 -12.59
CA ALA A 89 -1.01 28.75 -11.33
C ALA A 89 -1.75 27.57 -10.68
N ALA A 90 -3.07 27.49 -10.85
CA ALA A 90 -3.92 26.50 -10.17
C ALA A 90 -3.46 25.04 -10.35
N PRO A 91 -3.13 24.55 -11.56
CA PRO A 91 -2.66 23.17 -11.72
C PRO A 91 -1.37 22.86 -10.98
N TRP A 92 -0.46 23.84 -10.84
CA TRP A 92 0.78 23.66 -10.07
C TRP A 92 0.51 23.59 -8.57
N VAL A 93 -0.45 24.39 -8.09
CA VAL A 93 -0.93 24.30 -6.71
C VAL A 93 -1.55 22.92 -6.44
N ASP A 94 -2.37 22.41 -7.36
CA ASP A 94 -2.98 21.08 -7.23
C ASP A 94 -1.92 19.96 -7.19
N VAL A 95 -0.89 20.04 -8.04
CA VAL A 95 0.26 19.12 -7.99
C VAL A 95 0.96 19.18 -6.63
N ALA A 96 1.21 20.39 -6.11
CA ALA A 96 1.87 20.57 -4.82
C ALA A 96 1.03 19.98 -3.67
N LEU A 97 -0.30 20.20 -3.68
CA LEU A 97 -1.22 19.65 -2.68
C LEU A 97 -1.33 18.12 -2.79
N ASN A 98 -1.42 17.56 -3.99
CA ASN A 98 -1.43 16.11 -4.20
C ASN A 98 -0.15 15.45 -3.69
N LEU A 99 1.02 16.08 -3.93
CA LEU A 99 2.29 15.61 -3.38
C LEU A 99 2.32 15.72 -1.85
N LEU A 100 1.79 16.81 -1.28
CA LEU A 100 1.69 16.98 0.16
C LEU A 100 0.81 15.90 0.81
N ILE A 101 -0.35 15.60 0.24
CA ILE A 101 -1.23 14.51 0.71
C ILE A 101 -0.50 13.17 0.66
N LEU A 102 0.12 12.86 -0.48
CA LEU A 102 0.87 11.61 -0.65
C LEU A 102 2.00 11.48 0.38
N LEU A 103 2.79 12.54 0.56
CA LEU A 103 3.90 12.56 1.52
C LEU A 103 3.41 12.43 2.96
N SER A 104 2.34 13.14 3.35
CA SER A 104 1.70 12.99 4.66
C SER A 104 1.30 11.54 4.92
N PHE A 105 0.62 10.89 3.97
CA PHE A 105 0.27 9.47 4.08
C PHE A 105 1.51 8.58 4.23
N LEU A 106 2.53 8.76 3.38
CA LEU A 106 3.76 7.96 3.40
C LEU A 106 4.54 8.10 4.72
N ILE A 107 4.60 9.31 5.27
CA ILE A 107 5.24 9.58 6.56
C ILE A 107 4.46 8.91 7.69
N LEU A 108 3.13 9.08 7.73
CA LEU A 108 2.28 8.44 8.73
C LEU A 108 2.39 6.91 8.68
N MET A 109 2.37 6.32 7.49
CA MET A 109 2.55 4.88 7.31
C MET A 109 3.94 4.44 7.82
N ARG A 110 5.00 5.19 7.50
CA ARG A 110 6.38 4.91 7.96
C ARG A 110 6.50 4.85 9.49
N ILE A 111 5.87 5.77 10.21
CA ILE A 111 5.96 5.81 11.68
C ILE A 111 5.20 4.65 12.34
N THR A 112 4.14 4.12 11.71
CA THR A 112 3.43 2.95 12.24
C THR A 112 4.28 1.68 12.26
N PRO A 113 3.88 0.64 13.02
CA PRO A 113 4.49 -0.68 12.94
C PRO A 113 4.33 -1.38 11.57
N LEU A 114 3.37 -0.96 10.72
CA LEU A 114 3.11 -1.61 9.42
C LEU A 114 4.34 -1.61 8.52
N SER A 115 5.10 -0.51 8.49
CA SER A 115 6.32 -0.40 7.68
C SER A 115 7.41 -1.41 8.09
N GLY A 116 7.45 -1.82 9.36
CA GLY A 116 8.36 -2.87 9.84
C GLY A 116 7.85 -4.27 9.48
N TYR A 117 6.55 -4.54 9.64
CA TYR A 117 5.96 -5.81 9.19
C TYR A 117 6.06 -6.01 7.67
N HIS A 118 5.96 -4.93 6.90
CA HIS A 118 6.14 -4.92 5.44
C HIS A 118 7.58 -5.26 5.04
N ALA A 119 8.57 -4.68 5.72
CA ALA A 119 9.96 -5.05 5.51
C ALA A 119 10.23 -6.52 5.86
N ALA A 120 9.67 -7.02 6.97
CA ALA A 120 9.80 -8.41 7.38
C ALA A 120 9.18 -9.37 6.36
N GLU A 121 8.01 -9.04 5.81
CA GLU A 121 7.38 -9.79 4.73
C GLU A 121 8.29 -9.90 3.50
N HIS A 122 8.79 -8.76 2.99
CA HIS A 122 9.70 -8.74 1.84
C HIS A 122 10.96 -9.55 2.07
N LYS A 123 11.60 -9.37 3.24
CA LYS A 123 12.83 -10.07 3.60
C LYS A 123 12.63 -11.58 3.68
N VAL A 124 11.54 -12.04 4.31
CA VAL A 124 11.26 -13.47 4.46
C VAL A 124 10.85 -14.10 3.13
N ILE A 125 10.02 -13.44 2.32
CA ILE A 125 9.69 -13.92 0.98
C ILE A 125 10.95 -13.99 0.11
N GLY A 126 11.80 -12.97 0.15
CA GLY A 126 13.09 -12.97 -0.55
C GLY A 126 13.97 -14.14 -0.12
N ALA A 127 13.99 -14.49 1.17
CA ALA A 127 14.78 -15.61 1.67
C ALA A 127 14.28 -16.95 1.14
N VAL A 128 12.96 -17.15 1.09
CA VAL A 128 12.36 -18.34 0.47
C VAL A 128 12.68 -18.40 -1.03
N GLU A 129 12.63 -17.27 -1.73
CA GLU A 129 12.92 -17.21 -3.17
C GLU A 129 14.39 -17.46 -3.50
N HIS A 130 15.31 -16.99 -2.65
CA HIS A 130 16.74 -17.05 -2.91
C HIS A 130 17.39 -18.33 -2.35
N PHE A 131 17.03 -18.73 -1.13
CA PHE A 131 17.64 -19.86 -0.41
C PHE A 131 16.72 -21.07 -0.30
N GLY A 132 15.42 -20.95 -0.62
CA GLY A 132 14.45 -22.03 -0.46
C GLY A 132 13.91 -22.20 0.97
N GLU A 133 14.44 -21.47 1.95
CA GLU A 133 14.06 -21.62 3.36
C GLU A 133 13.91 -20.27 4.10
N PRO A 134 12.86 -20.09 4.93
CA PRO A 134 12.69 -18.91 5.77
C PRO A 134 13.43 -19.05 7.11
N THR A 135 14.74 -18.80 7.10
CA THR A 135 15.54 -18.63 8.34
C THR A 135 15.73 -17.14 8.68
N ALA A 136 15.98 -16.82 9.94
CA ALA A 136 16.19 -15.43 10.36
C ALA A 136 17.48 -14.84 9.77
N GLU A 137 18.53 -15.65 9.67
CA GLU A 137 19.79 -15.28 9.04
C GLU A 137 19.59 -14.93 7.57
N TYR A 138 18.93 -15.81 6.82
CA TYR A 138 18.67 -15.61 5.40
C TYR A 138 17.77 -14.40 5.15
N ALA A 139 16.72 -14.22 5.95
CA ALA A 139 15.85 -13.06 5.83
C ALA A 139 16.60 -11.75 6.10
N ARG A 140 17.53 -11.70 7.06
CA ARG A 140 18.31 -10.48 7.34
C ARG A 140 19.22 -10.06 6.18
N MET A 141 19.71 -11.02 5.39
CA MET A 141 20.51 -10.76 4.18
C MET A 141 19.70 -10.21 3.01
N MET A 142 18.36 -10.31 3.04
CA MET A 142 17.51 -9.86 1.95
C MET A 142 17.22 -8.34 2.01
N PRO A 143 17.07 -7.68 0.86
CA PRO A 143 16.72 -6.27 0.82
C PRO A 143 15.30 -6.01 1.33
N ARG A 144 15.07 -4.79 1.83
CA ARG A 144 13.72 -4.35 2.23
C ARG A 144 12.79 -4.08 1.05
N ALA A 145 13.33 -3.75 -0.12
CA ALA A 145 12.53 -3.53 -1.33
C ALA A 145 12.42 -4.82 -2.13
N HIS A 146 11.20 -5.13 -2.58
CA HIS A 146 10.89 -6.36 -3.29
C HIS A 146 10.26 -6.08 -4.66
N ARG A 147 10.65 -6.87 -5.68
CA ARG A 147 10.20 -6.67 -7.07
C ARG A 147 8.70 -6.90 -7.25
N ARG A 148 8.12 -7.79 -6.46
CA ARG A 148 6.70 -8.18 -6.55
C ARG A 148 5.79 -7.44 -5.58
N CYS A 149 6.29 -6.41 -4.90
CA CYS A 149 5.48 -5.59 -4.01
C CYS A 149 4.43 -4.77 -4.79
N GLY A 150 3.22 -4.66 -4.25
CA GLY A 150 2.14 -3.83 -4.81
C GLY A 150 2.51 -2.34 -4.91
N THR A 151 3.47 -1.85 -4.11
CA THR A 151 3.99 -0.48 -4.21
C THR A 151 4.61 -0.20 -5.59
N ASN A 152 5.16 -1.19 -6.29
CA ASN A 152 5.64 -1.00 -7.66
C ASN A 152 4.50 -0.77 -8.67
N LEU A 153 3.34 -1.38 -8.43
CA LEU A 153 2.14 -1.10 -9.22
C LEU A 153 1.63 0.30 -8.91
N LEU A 154 1.50 0.64 -7.61
CA LEU A 154 1.06 1.96 -7.18
C LEU A 154 1.98 3.07 -7.70
N ALA A 155 3.30 2.87 -7.68
CA ALA A 155 4.28 3.81 -8.22
C ALA A 155 4.08 4.13 -9.71
N GLY A 156 3.51 3.19 -10.49
CA GLY A 156 3.14 3.45 -11.89
C GLY A 156 1.83 4.21 -12.05
N LEU A 157 0.93 4.12 -11.06
CA LEU A 157 -0.36 4.81 -11.05
C LEU A 157 -0.29 6.20 -10.40
N LEU A 158 0.65 6.43 -9.48
CA LEU A 158 0.80 7.71 -8.79
C LEU A 158 0.99 8.90 -9.76
N PRO A 159 1.80 8.83 -10.83
CA PRO A 159 1.92 9.92 -11.79
C PRO A 159 0.59 10.28 -12.47
N LEU A 160 -0.29 9.30 -12.72
CA LEU A 160 -1.64 9.58 -13.21
C LEU A 160 -2.46 10.36 -12.18
N LEU A 161 -2.44 9.92 -10.92
CA LEU A 161 -3.28 10.48 -9.85
C LEU A 161 -2.78 11.83 -9.32
N VAL A 162 -1.47 12.04 -9.25
CA VAL A 162 -0.84 13.18 -8.57
C VAL A 162 -0.49 14.29 -9.56
N LEU A 163 -0.07 13.93 -10.78
CA LEU A 163 0.53 14.86 -11.74
C LEU A 163 -0.32 15.02 -13.00
N SER A 164 -0.79 13.92 -13.58
CA SER A 164 -1.42 13.95 -14.90
C SER A 164 -2.77 14.68 -14.93
N GLU A 165 -3.61 14.52 -13.90
CA GLU A 165 -4.91 15.20 -13.86
C GLU A 165 -4.74 16.74 -13.88
N PRO A 166 -3.92 17.35 -13.00
CA PRO A 166 -3.73 18.80 -13.07
C PRO A 166 -3.06 19.22 -14.37
N LEU A 167 -2.02 18.50 -14.81
CA LEU A 167 -1.28 18.84 -16.03
C LEU A 167 -2.13 18.72 -17.29
N TYR A 168 -3.19 17.91 -17.29
CA TYR A 168 -4.10 17.79 -18.43
C TYR A 168 -4.79 19.13 -18.74
N ARG A 169 -5.10 19.92 -17.71
CA ARG A 169 -5.68 21.26 -17.85
C ARG A 169 -4.73 22.26 -18.52
N ILE A 170 -3.41 22.03 -18.44
CA ILE A 170 -2.39 22.85 -19.11
C ILE A 170 -2.10 22.30 -20.51
N ASN A 171 -1.74 21.02 -20.59
CA ASN A 171 -1.29 20.36 -21.80
C ASN A 171 -1.59 18.85 -21.75
N PRO A 172 -2.60 18.38 -22.50
CA PRO A 172 -2.96 16.96 -22.56
C PRO A 172 -1.81 16.03 -23.00
N ILE A 173 -0.91 16.51 -23.86
CA ILE A 173 0.24 15.73 -24.34
C ILE A 173 1.25 15.56 -23.20
N LEU A 174 1.53 16.64 -22.45
CA LEU A 174 2.40 16.58 -21.27
C LEU A 174 1.85 15.59 -20.22
N ALA A 175 0.55 15.65 -19.95
CA ALA A 175 -0.13 14.73 -19.05
C ALA A 175 0.05 13.25 -19.48
N LEU A 176 -0.16 12.96 -20.77
CA LEU A 176 0.06 11.62 -21.32
C LEU A 176 1.52 11.17 -21.19
N VAL A 177 2.48 12.05 -21.51
CA VAL A 177 3.91 11.75 -21.36
C VAL A 177 4.23 11.39 -19.91
N VAL A 178 3.70 12.14 -18.93
CA VAL A 178 3.90 11.85 -17.51
C VAL A 178 3.36 10.47 -17.11
N VAL A 179 2.19 10.07 -17.62
CA VAL A 179 1.63 8.73 -17.37
C VAL A 179 2.52 7.64 -17.96
N VAL A 180 2.95 7.80 -19.22
CA VAL A 180 3.79 6.81 -19.91
C VAL A 180 5.14 6.66 -19.21
N LEU A 181 5.80 7.77 -18.89
CA LEU A 181 7.07 7.75 -18.16
C LEU A 181 6.90 7.19 -16.75
N GLY A 182 5.82 7.58 -16.06
CA GLY A 182 5.46 7.05 -14.75
C GLY A 182 5.36 5.53 -14.73
N TRP A 183 4.64 4.96 -15.70
CA TRP A 183 4.54 3.52 -15.87
C TRP A 183 5.89 2.86 -16.19
N GLN A 184 6.68 3.48 -17.06
CA GLN A 184 8.00 2.97 -17.46
C GLN A 184 8.98 2.93 -16.27
N PHE A 185 8.99 3.97 -15.43
CA PHE A 185 9.89 4.11 -14.28
C PHE A 185 9.35 3.55 -12.97
N ARG A 186 8.18 2.89 -12.99
CA ARG A 186 7.46 2.41 -11.79
C ARG A 186 8.31 1.54 -10.84
N PHE A 187 9.26 0.76 -11.36
CA PHE A 187 10.12 -0.06 -10.51
C PHE A 187 11.18 0.79 -9.79
N ILE A 188 11.75 1.79 -10.45
CA ILE A 188 12.73 2.70 -9.82
C ILE A 188 12.04 3.49 -8.71
N VAL A 189 10.92 4.14 -9.06
CA VAL A 189 10.11 4.90 -8.11
C VAL A 189 9.55 4.01 -7.01
N GLY A 190 9.06 2.82 -7.35
CA GLY A 190 8.54 1.85 -6.39
C GLY A 190 9.59 1.33 -5.41
N TYR A 191 10.81 1.03 -5.86
CA TYR A 191 11.92 0.65 -4.98
C TYR A 191 12.34 1.80 -4.06
N PHE A 192 12.36 3.03 -4.59
CA PHE A 192 12.61 4.23 -3.80
C PHE A 192 11.55 4.40 -2.70
N ILE A 193 10.26 4.37 -3.06
CA ILE A 193 9.16 4.48 -2.11
C ILE A 193 9.25 3.37 -1.07
N GLN A 194 9.48 2.12 -1.47
CA GLN A 194 9.63 1.00 -0.55
C GLN A 194 10.76 1.24 0.45
N THR A 195 11.94 1.63 -0.02
CA THR A 195 13.15 1.75 0.82
C THR A 195 13.07 2.94 1.77
N ILE A 196 12.53 4.08 1.31
CA ILE A 196 12.54 5.34 2.05
C ILE A 196 11.28 5.56 2.87
N PHE A 197 10.12 5.10 2.40
CA PHE A 197 8.84 5.38 3.05
C PHE A 197 8.13 4.10 3.49
N ALA A 198 7.88 3.18 2.55
CA ALA A 198 6.94 2.09 2.78
C ALA A 198 7.49 0.97 3.69
N THR A 199 8.80 0.97 3.96
CA THR A 199 9.44 0.00 4.84
C THR A 199 10.44 0.66 5.78
N LYS A 200 10.63 0.06 6.96
CA LYS A 200 11.75 0.35 7.88
C LYS A 200 12.36 -0.96 8.36
N GLU A 201 13.56 -0.93 8.93
CA GLU A 201 14.20 -2.17 9.40
C GLU A 201 13.28 -2.87 10.43
N PRO A 202 12.93 -4.16 10.22
CA PRO A 202 12.01 -4.84 11.09
C PRO A 202 12.64 -5.13 12.44
N SER A 203 11.87 -5.04 13.51
CA SER A 203 12.29 -5.60 14.80
C SER A 203 12.29 -7.12 14.76
N ASP A 204 13.01 -7.77 15.68
CA ASP A 204 13.02 -9.23 15.75
C ASP A 204 11.62 -9.82 15.93
N ARG A 205 10.74 -9.16 16.69
CA ARG A 205 9.33 -9.58 16.82
C ARG A 205 8.61 -9.60 15.47
N GLN A 206 8.82 -8.58 14.64
CA GLN A 206 8.20 -8.46 13.31
C GLN A 206 8.77 -9.49 12.35
N LEU A 207 10.09 -9.67 12.36
CA LEU A 207 10.77 -10.69 11.56
C LEU A 207 10.26 -12.10 11.92
N GLN A 208 10.17 -12.41 13.22
CA GLN A 208 9.65 -13.69 13.69
C GLN A 208 8.18 -13.91 13.32
N ALA A 209 7.35 -12.85 13.30
CA ALA A 209 5.97 -12.96 12.83
C ALA A 209 5.90 -13.35 11.33
N ALA A 210 6.75 -12.75 10.49
CA ALA A 210 6.86 -13.10 9.08
C ALA A 210 7.37 -14.53 8.88
N LEU A 211 8.42 -14.94 9.61
CA LEU A 211 8.97 -16.30 9.56
C LEU A 211 7.94 -17.36 9.95
N ARG A 212 7.16 -17.12 11.01
CA ARG A 212 6.05 -18.02 11.41
C ARG A 212 5.03 -18.17 10.29
N SER A 213 4.62 -17.06 9.68
CA SER A 213 3.65 -17.07 8.57
C SER A 213 4.19 -17.86 7.36
N ALA A 214 5.43 -17.62 6.97
CA ALA A 214 6.09 -18.32 5.87
C ALA A 214 6.18 -19.83 6.11
N ARG A 215 6.64 -20.25 7.30
CA ARG A 215 6.75 -21.68 7.66
C ARG A 215 5.39 -22.39 7.61
N LEU A 216 4.34 -21.78 8.17
CA LEU A 216 2.99 -22.35 8.11
C LEU A 216 2.49 -22.47 6.67
N VAL A 217 2.71 -21.46 5.83
CA VAL A 217 2.29 -21.51 4.43
C VAL A 217 3.03 -22.60 3.65
N LEU A 218 4.35 -22.72 3.85
CA LEU A 218 5.16 -23.75 3.20
C LEU A 218 4.76 -25.15 3.65
N GLN A 219 4.55 -25.35 4.96
CA GLN A 219 4.06 -26.61 5.52
C GLN A 219 2.71 -27.01 4.89
N ARG A 220 1.73 -26.10 4.91
CA ARG A 220 0.40 -26.36 4.31
C ARG A 220 0.46 -26.60 2.81
N TRP A 221 1.36 -25.92 2.11
CA TRP A 221 1.57 -26.13 0.69
C TRP A 221 2.12 -27.54 0.42
N GLN A 222 3.08 -28.01 1.21
CA GLN A 222 3.62 -29.37 1.15
C GLN A 222 2.54 -30.41 1.47
N GLU A 223 1.77 -30.22 2.54
CA GLU A 223 0.64 -31.09 2.93
C GLU A 223 -0.42 -31.19 1.82
N SER A 224 -0.68 -30.09 1.10
CA SER A 224 -1.60 -30.07 -0.03
C SER A 224 -1.07 -30.78 -1.28
N GLY A 225 0.20 -31.20 -1.29
CA GLY A 225 0.89 -31.75 -2.45
C GLY A 225 1.01 -30.76 -3.61
N GLY A 226 0.99 -29.46 -3.31
CA GLY A 226 1.02 -28.40 -4.33
C GLY A 226 -0.19 -28.40 -5.27
N LYS A 227 -1.32 -29.01 -4.88
CA LYS A 227 -2.54 -29.09 -5.70
C LYS A 227 -3.00 -27.70 -6.14
N ARG A 228 -3.29 -27.55 -7.42
CA ARG A 228 -3.85 -26.31 -7.96
C ARG A 228 -5.31 -26.17 -7.51
N VAL A 229 -5.68 -24.96 -7.14
CA VAL A 229 -7.08 -24.58 -6.85
C VAL A 229 -7.61 -23.72 -8.00
N PRO A 230 -8.94 -23.64 -8.18
CA PRO A 230 -9.53 -22.79 -9.22
C PRO A 230 -9.05 -21.34 -9.11
N PRO A 231 -8.88 -20.61 -10.24
CA PRO A 231 -8.32 -19.25 -10.23
C PRO A 231 -9.03 -18.27 -9.30
N LEU A 232 -10.37 -18.33 -9.23
CA LEU A 232 -11.17 -17.48 -8.34
C LEU A 232 -10.91 -17.78 -6.86
N VAL A 233 -10.74 -19.07 -6.52
CA VAL A 233 -10.40 -19.49 -5.16
C VAL A 233 -8.98 -19.04 -4.81
N ALA A 234 -8.03 -19.20 -5.73
CA ALA A 234 -6.66 -18.71 -5.55
C ALA A 234 -6.64 -17.19 -5.33
N PHE A 235 -7.43 -16.45 -6.10
CA PHE A 235 -7.54 -15.00 -6.00
C PHE A 235 -8.11 -14.56 -4.63
N TRP A 236 -9.22 -15.15 -4.18
CA TRP A 236 -9.79 -14.91 -2.86
C TRP A 236 -8.79 -15.21 -1.73
N ARG A 237 -8.08 -16.34 -1.84
CA ARG A 237 -7.11 -16.79 -0.84
C ARG A 237 -5.82 -15.96 -0.81
N ARG A 238 -5.62 -15.02 -1.73
CA ARG A 238 -4.53 -14.04 -1.67
C ARG A 238 -4.84 -12.81 -0.82
N GLY A 239 -6.10 -12.62 -0.40
CA GLY A 239 -6.47 -11.60 0.60
C GLY A 239 -6.72 -10.19 0.07
N MET A 240 -6.54 -9.95 -1.24
CA MET A 240 -6.70 -8.61 -1.83
C MET A 240 -8.14 -8.08 -1.73
N LEU A 241 -9.15 -8.95 -1.92
CA LEU A 241 -10.55 -8.55 -1.85
C LEU A 241 -10.96 -8.14 -0.43
N GLN A 242 -10.42 -8.82 0.57
CA GLN A 242 -10.68 -8.56 1.98
C GLN A 242 -10.05 -7.24 2.41
N MET A 243 -8.81 -6.99 1.98
CA MET A 243 -8.16 -5.69 2.17
C MET A 243 -8.95 -4.57 1.47
N PHE A 244 -9.42 -4.78 0.24
CA PHE A 244 -10.23 -3.78 -0.46
C PHE A 244 -11.56 -3.51 0.26
N GLY A 245 -12.28 -4.56 0.69
CA GLY A 245 -13.50 -4.41 1.49
C GLY A 245 -13.24 -3.67 2.80
N GLY A 246 -12.14 -3.95 3.48
CA GLY A 246 -11.71 -3.22 4.67
C GLY A 246 -11.42 -1.75 4.42
N MET A 247 -10.83 -1.42 3.27
CA MET A 247 -10.60 -0.03 2.86
C MET A 247 -11.94 0.72 2.69
N LEU A 248 -12.91 0.10 2.01
CA LEU A 248 -14.25 0.68 1.85
C LEU A 248 -14.95 0.89 3.21
N ILE A 249 -14.84 -0.06 4.13
CA ILE A 249 -15.38 0.07 5.50
C ILE A 249 -14.71 1.24 6.23
N GLY A 250 -13.39 1.39 6.12
CA GLY A 250 -12.66 2.50 6.75
C GLY A 250 -13.09 3.86 6.18
N LEU A 251 -13.23 3.97 4.86
CA LEU A 251 -13.72 5.19 4.21
C LEU A 251 -15.16 5.51 4.62
N TRP A 252 -16.03 4.50 4.65
CA TRP A 252 -17.41 4.65 5.14
C TRP A 252 -17.44 5.14 6.59
N PHE A 253 -16.61 4.56 7.47
CA PHE A 253 -16.54 4.96 8.87
C PHE A 253 -16.08 6.42 9.04
N VAL A 254 -15.05 6.84 8.29
CA VAL A 254 -14.60 8.25 8.27
C VAL A 254 -15.70 9.17 7.77
N HIS A 255 -16.43 8.77 6.74
CA HIS A 255 -17.57 9.53 6.25
C HIS A 255 -18.68 9.66 7.30
N GLN A 256 -18.99 8.59 8.06
CA GLN A 256 -19.94 8.68 9.16
C GLN A 256 -19.47 9.63 10.26
N ILE A 257 -18.18 9.60 10.62
CA ILE A 257 -17.62 10.57 11.57
C ILE A 257 -17.81 11.99 11.06
N TYR A 258 -17.49 12.25 9.79
CA TYR A 258 -17.65 13.57 9.18
C TYR A 258 -19.12 14.04 9.19
N ALA A 259 -20.05 13.16 8.81
CA ALA A 259 -21.48 13.47 8.76
C ALA A 259 -22.08 13.73 10.16
N GLN A 260 -21.62 13.01 11.18
CA GLN A 260 -22.15 13.12 12.56
C GLN A 260 -21.48 14.23 13.38
N LEU A 261 -20.23 14.56 13.09
CA LEU A 261 -19.52 15.61 13.82
C LEU A 261 -20.05 17.01 13.50
N HIS A 262 -20.95 17.17 12.52
CA HIS A 262 -21.42 18.48 12.04
C HIS A 262 -20.26 19.48 12.03
N VAL A 263 -19.09 19.09 11.49
CA VAL A 263 -17.93 19.99 11.49
C VAL A 263 -18.35 21.14 10.59
N TRP A 264 -18.77 22.22 11.24
CA TRP A 264 -19.33 23.43 10.68
C TRP A 264 -18.43 23.92 9.56
N LEU A 265 -18.77 23.49 8.34
CA LEU A 265 -18.39 24.11 7.09
C LEU A 265 -19.68 24.51 6.36
N ASP A 266 -20.71 24.91 7.13
CA ASP A 266 -21.79 25.75 6.60
C ASP A 266 -21.21 27.15 6.40
N PHE A 267 -20.39 27.30 5.36
CA PHE A 267 -19.88 28.57 4.85
C PHE A 267 -20.32 28.73 3.39
#